data_AF-A0A1Z8AAD0-F1
#
_entry.id   AF-A0A1Z8AAD0-F1
#
_cell.length_a   1.000
_cell.length_b   1.000
_cell.length_c   1.000
_cell.angle_alpha   90.00
_cell.angle_beta   90.00
_cell.angle_gamma   90.00
#
_symmetry.space_group_name_H-M   'P 1'
#
loop_
_entity.id
_entity.type
_entity.pdbx_description
1 polymer ?
#
loop_
_entity_poly.entity_id
_entity_poly.type
_entity_poly.pdbx_seq_one_letter_code
_entity_poly.pdbx_strand_id
1 'polypeptide(L)'
;MLEFYLSDLPGSLYGSDKTSVANTMADNGAKLLLLNGSDDGTNSPTLDGQPLYDTELVVEGTTAYINNDYANHRDAAFEEILHLMHDYGIGTSGPWAAPGALPLFTASIDTARINAMTNSLWPTASVDTWVTQWIAELKKEGSLSQEYLASVIDSYYGYWGADTTNQGGMGGIYIAKTRDDVTAKDPMGMSVVNEFFNPVVTYMARIDSKFEGDFSLTFNIASPYTHKSQYLVNAQLTGSLDSNLIGNEHNNTLSGNAGTNNIDGLAGLDTAVFQGKYQEYSVNVLGDSVLVQDSVSDRNGLVTLSNIEQLTFSDKAFEFTTGNLTEK
;
A
#
# COMPACT_ATOMS: atom_id res chain seq x y z
N MET A 1 6.27 2.01 -3.25
CA MET A 1 5.26 1.03 -3.69
C MET A 1 5.87 -0.22 -4.33
N LEU A 2 6.57 -0.16 -5.48
CA LEU A 2 7.14 -1.37 -6.10
C LEU A 2 8.07 -2.15 -5.15
N GLU A 3 8.88 -1.44 -4.36
CA GLU A 3 9.71 -2.05 -3.31
C GLU A 3 8.90 -2.92 -2.33
N PHE A 4 7.69 -2.51 -1.97
CA PHE A 4 6.82 -3.32 -1.08
C PHE A 4 6.45 -4.66 -1.73
N TYR A 5 6.12 -4.67 -3.03
CA TYR A 5 5.79 -5.91 -3.73
C TYR A 5 7.00 -6.84 -3.88
N LEU A 6 8.19 -6.27 -4.06
CA LEU A 6 9.44 -7.02 -4.28
C LEU A 6 10.24 -7.29 -3.01
N SER A 7 9.83 -6.76 -1.86
CA SER A 7 10.46 -7.07 -0.57
C SER A 7 10.13 -8.50 -0.17
N ASP A 8 11.16 -9.22 0.26
CA ASP A 8 11.05 -10.58 0.77
C ASP A 8 10.10 -10.65 1.97
N LEU A 9 9.36 -11.75 2.04
CA LEU A 9 8.48 -12.09 3.14
C LEU A 9 8.89 -13.48 3.67
N PRO A 10 9.90 -13.53 4.56
CA PRO A 10 10.39 -14.80 5.10
C PRO A 10 9.25 -15.64 5.69
N GLY A 11 9.21 -16.92 5.34
CA GLY A 11 8.18 -17.85 5.77
C GLY A 11 6.95 -17.95 4.86
N SER A 12 6.78 -17.05 3.88
CA SER A 12 5.76 -17.21 2.84
C SER A 12 6.16 -18.25 1.78
N LEU A 13 5.16 -18.87 1.14
CA LEU A 13 5.39 -19.99 0.23
C LEU A 13 6.12 -19.58 -1.05
N TYR A 14 5.74 -18.44 -1.63
CA TYR A 14 6.30 -17.94 -2.90
C TYR A 14 6.95 -16.56 -2.77
N GLY A 15 6.81 -15.89 -1.62
CA GLY A 15 7.37 -14.55 -1.38
C GLY A 15 8.62 -14.54 -0.49
N SER A 16 9.16 -15.70 -0.08
CA SER A 16 10.27 -15.77 0.88
C SER A 16 11.61 -15.25 0.35
N ASP A 17 11.83 -15.38 -0.95
CA ASP A 17 12.89 -14.73 -1.71
C ASP A 17 12.31 -14.34 -3.07
N LYS A 18 12.18 -13.02 -3.32
CA LYS A 18 11.59 -12.46 -4.54
C LYS A 18 12.65 -12.02 -5.54
N THR A 19 13.92 -12.35 -5.33
CA THR A 19 15.02 -12.02 -6.25
C THR A 19 14.75 -12.56 -7.65
N SER A 20 14.22 -13.78 -7.78
CA SER A 20 13.88 -14.36 -9.09
C SER A 20 12.77 -13.58 -9.79
N VAL A 21 11.76 -13.08 -9.05
CA VAL A 21 10.68 -12.26 -9.60
C VAL A 21 11.27 -10.95 -10.15
N ALA A 22 12.09 -10.26 -9.37
CA ALA A 22 12.72 -9.01 -9.78
C ALA A 22 13.64 -9.20 -11.01
N ASN A 23 14.42 -10.28 -11.05
CA ASN A 23 15.26 -10.60 -12.21
C ASN A 23 14.42 -10.89 -13.46
N THR A 24 13.34 -11.67 -13.32
CA THR A 24 12.44 -11.97 -14.44
C THR A 24 11.74 -10.71 -14.95
N MET A 25 11.37 -9.76 -14.07
CA MET A 25 10.87 -8.45 -14.50
C MET A 25 11.88 -7.73 -15.40
N ALA A 26 13.17 -7.76 -15.05
CA ALA A 26 14.22 -7.14 -15.85
C ALA A 26 14.41 -7.87 -17.20
N ASP A 27 14.45 -9.22 -17.18
CA ASP A 27 14.59 -10.04 -18.38
C ASP A 27 13.41 -9.89 -19.35
N ASN A 28 12.20 -9.71 -18.81
CA ASN A 28 10.98 -9.46 -19.58
C ASN A 28 10.81 -7.98 -19.96
N GLY A 29 11.76 -7.10 -19.59
CA GLY A 29 11.75 -5.70 -20.00
C GLY A 29 10.65 -4.87 -19.36
N ALA A 30 10.32 -5.12 -18.08
CA ALA A 30 9.31 -4.37 -17.33
C ALA A 30 9.54 -2.85 -17.44
N LYS A 31 8.49 -2.13 -17.85
CA LYS A 31 8.47 -0.67 -17.99
C LYS A 31 7.20 -0.14 -17.36
N LEU A 32 7.31 0.79 -16.40
CA LEU A 32 6.21 1.61 -15.93
C LEU A 32 6.20 2.92 -16.70
N LEU A 33 5.11 3.25 -17.35
CA LEU A 33 4.93 4.44 -18.16
C LEU A 33 4.14 5.46 -17.34
N LEU A 34 4.81 6.51 -16.87
CA LEU A 34 4.13 7.61 -16.19
C LEU A 34 3.56 8.57 -17.23
N LEU A 35 2.24 8.68 -17.29
CA LEU A 35 1.50 9.40 -18.32
C LEU A 35 0.70 10.56 -17.72
N ASN A 36 0.52 11.64 -18.48
CA ASN A 36 -0.37 12.73 -18.09
C ASN A 36 -1.82 12.41 -18.50
N GLY A 37 -2.79 12.99 -17.80
CA GLY A 37 -4.22 12.80 -18.04
C GLY A 37 -4.77 11.52 -17.41
N SER A 38 -5.85 10.99 -17.98
CA SER A 38 -6.56 9.79 -17.51
C SER A 38 -6.60 8.71 -18.59
N ASP A 39 -6.68 7.44 -18.23
CA ASP A 39 -7.07 6.42 -19.19
C ASP A 39 -8.51 6.67 -19.66
N ASP A 40 -8.67 7.06 -20.93
CA ASP A 40 -9.96 7.27 -21.56
C ASP A 40 -10.23 6.28 -22.70
N GLY A 41 -9.38 5.26 -22.84
CA GLY A 41 -9.42 4.26 -23.91
C GLY A 41 -9.04 4.80 -25.30
N THR A 42 -8.64 6.07 -25.42
CA THR A 42 -8.26 6.70 -26.70
C THR A 42 -6.81 7.16 -26.74
N ASN A 43 -6.13 7.18 -25.58
CA ASN A 43 -4.79 7.72 -25.41
C ASN A 43 -3.72 6.66 -25.08
N SER A 44 -3.92 5.43 -25.55
CA SER A 44 -2.98 4.33 -25.29
C SER A 44 -1.55 4.70 -25.72
N PRO A 45 -0.54 4.41 -24.87
CA PRO A 45 0.84 4.75 -25.17
C PRO A 45 1.35 3.98 -26.40
N THR A 46 2.23 4.61 -27.17
CA THR A 46 2.89 3.97 -28.33
C THR A 46 4.08 3.09 -27.93
N LEU A 47 4.56 3.27 -26.71
CA LEU A 47 5.58 2.42 -26.10
C LEU A 47 4.86 1.33 -25.30
N ASP A 48 5.30 0.09 -25.50
CA ASP A 48 4.88 -1.05 -24.70
C ASP A 48 5.33 -0.88 -23.23
N GLY A 49 4.47 -1.23 -22.28
CA GLY A 49 4.71 -1.10 -20.85
C GLY A 49 3.40 -0.94 -20.06
N GLN A 50 3.49 -0.98 -18.74
CA GLN A 50 2.35 -0.73 -17.86
C GLN A 50 2.06 0.77 -17.78
N PRO A 51 0.92 1.27 -18.25
CA PRO A 51 0.55 2.66 -18.07
C PRO A 51 0.20 2.95 -16.60
N LEU A 52 0.55 4.16 -16.16
CA LEU A 52 0.07 4.74 -14.90
C LEU A 52 -0.15 6.23 -15.14
N TYR A 53 -1.41 6.64 -15.14
CA TYR A 53 -1.85 7.98 -15.48
C TYR A 53 -1.83 8.93 -14.28
N ASP A 54 -1.72 10.24 -14.51
CA ASP A 54 -1.63 11.22 -13.43
C ASP A 54 -2.89 11.25 -12.56
N THR A 55 -4.06 11.03 -13.15
CA THR A 55 -5.33 10.95 -12.42
C THR A 55 -5.45 9.69 -11.56
N GLU A 56 -4.51 8.75 -11.73
CA GLU A 56 -4.47 7.49 -11.00
C GLU A 56 -3.58 7.52 -9.75
N LEU A 57 -2.84 8.62 -9.60
CA LEU A 57 -1.88 8.83 -8.52
C LEU A 57 -2.53 9.64 -7.39
N VAL A 58 -3.00 8.94 -6.36
CA VAL A 58 -3.53 9.56 -5.15
C VAL A 58 -2.49 9.46 -4.04
N VAL A 59 -1.92 10.61 -3.64
CA VAL A 59 -0.92 10.69 -2.57
C VAL A 59 -1.59 10.68 -1.20
N GLU A 60 -1.04 9.93 -0.25
CA GLU A 60 -1.50 9.90 1.13
C GLU A 60 -1.54 11.31 1.73
N GLY A 61 -2.63 11.66 2.41
CA GLY A 61 -2.81 13.00 3.01
C GLY A 61 -3.43 14.04 2.08
N THR A 62 -3.56 13.78 0.78
CA THR A 62 -4.37 14.65 -0.09
C THR A 62 -5.85 14.57 0.25
N THR A 63 -6.64 15.58 -0.12
CA THR A 63 -8.11 15.57 0.05
C THR A 63 -8.77 14.35 -0.60
N ALA A 64 -8.27 13.92 -1.77
CA ALA A 64 -8.78 12.73 -2.46
C ALA A 64 -8.53 11.45 -1.65
N TYR A 65 -7.34 11.31 -1.06
CA TYR A 65 -7.00 10.18 -0.19
C TYR A 65 -7.83 10.18 1.09
N ILE A 66 -7.84 11.31 1.83
CA ILE A 66 -8.50 11.43 3.14
C ILE A 66 -10.00 11.12 3.05
N ASN A 67 -10.64 11.54 1.97
CA ASN A 67 -12.07 11.32 1.76
C ASN A 67 -12.41 10.01 1.03
N ASN A 68 -11.41 9.28 0.51
CA ASN A 68 -11.61 8.20 -0.48
C ASN A 68 -12.59 8.64 -1.57
N ASP A 69 -12.21 9.67 -2.34
CA ASP A 69 -13.06 10.26 -3.36
C ASP A 69 -13.15 9.39 -4.63
N TYR A 70 -13.91 8.29 -4.55
CA TYR A 70 -14.16 7.38 -5.67
C TYR A 70 -14.85 8.03 -6.87
N ALA A 71 -15.52 9.17 -6.67
CA ALA A 71 -16.32 9.80 -7.72
C ALA A 71 -15.47 10.61 -8.69
N ASN A 72 -14.38 11.21 -8.21
CA ASN A 72 -13.55 12.10 -9.03
C ASN A 72 -12.09 11.62 -9.18
N HIS A 73 -11.68 10.56 -8.48
CA HIS A 73 -10.33 10.03 -8.53
C HIS A 73 -10.35 8.50 -8.64
N ARG A 74 -9.49 7.94 -9.50
CA ARG A 74 -9.22 6.50 -9.58
C ARG A 74 -7.94 6.26 -8.78
N ASP A 75 -7.99 5.73 -7.56
CA ASP A 75 -6.76 5.43 -6.82
C ASP A 75 -6.19 4.07 -7.26
N ALA A 76 -5.47 4.04 -8.39
CA ALA A 76 -5.04 2.81 -9.05
C ALA A 76 -3.53 2.56 -9.04
N ALA A 77 -2.72 3.48 -8.51
CA ALA A 77 -1.26 3.31 -8.46
C ALA A 77 -0.82 1.96 -7.87
N PHE A 78 -1.54 1.47 -6.86
CA PHE A 78 -1.27 0.21 -6.19
C PHE A 78 -1.57 -1.01 -7.07
N GLU A 79 -2.66 -0.94 -7.84
CA GLU A 79 -3.11 -1.93 -8.84
C GLU A 79 -2.19 -1.93 -10.06
N GLU A 80 -1.90 -0.78 -10.67
CA GLU A 80 -1.05 -0.71 -11.86
C GLU A 80 0.37 -1.22 -11.56
N ILE A 81 0.92 -0.92 -10.37
CA ILE A 81 2.23 -1.45 -9.96
C ILE A 81 2.15 -2.96 -9.65
N LEU A 82 1.01 -3.47 -9.19
CA LEU A 82 0.78 -4.91 -9.08
C LEU A 82 0.83 -5.56 -10.46
N HIS A 83 0.11 -5.02 -11.45
CA HIS A 83 0.12 -5.54 -12.83
C HIS A 83 1.54 -5.58 -13.39
N LEU A 84 2.33 -4.51 -13.21
CA LEU A 84 3.73 -4.48 -13.61
C LEU A 84 4.55 -5.64 -13.02
N MET A 85 4.44 -5.88 -11.71
CA MET A 85 5.20 -6.93 -11.02
C MET A 85 4.68 -8.33 -11.37
N HIS A 86 3.37 -8.49 -11.45
CA HIS A 86 2.73 -9.76 -11.74
C HIS A 86 3.02 -10.22 -13.17
N ASP A 87 2.81 -9.34 -14.16
CA ASP A 87 2.86 -9.71 -15.57
C ASP A 87 4.27 -9.91 -16.08
N TYR A 88 5.22 -9.11 -15.60
CA TYR A 88 6.61 -9.19 -16.02
C TYR A 88 7.46 -10.06 -15.08
N GLY A 89 7.04 -10.28 -13.84
CA GLY A 89 7.82 -10.99 -12.82
C GLY A 89 7.27 -12.37 -12.47
N ILE A 90 6.10 -12.42 -11.81
CA ILE A 90 5.47 -13.68 -11.37
C ILE A 90 5.16 -14.58 -12.57
N GLY A 91 4.54 -13.99 -13.61
CA GLY A 91 4.08 -14.66 -14.81
C GLY A 91 2.58 -14.90 -14.85
N THR A 92 2.02 -14.89 -16.05
CA THR A 92 0.59 -15.10 -16.30
C THR A 92 0.36 -16.34 -17.15
N SER A 93 -0.88 -16.84 -17.16
CA SER A 93 -1.30 -18.00 -17.95
C SER A 93 -1.84 -17.63 -19.34
N GLY A 94 -1.68 -16.37 -19.75
CA GLY A 94 -2.12 -15.87 -21.04
C GLY A 94 -1.41 -16.59 -22.20
N PRO A 95 -2.08 -16.79 -23.35
CA PRO A 95 -1.50 -17.53 -24.49
C PRO A 95 -0.26 -16.85 -25.09
N TRP A 96 -0.07 -15.56 -24.83
CA TRP A 96 1.05 -14.74 -25.29
C TRP A 96 1.94 -14.25 -24.15
N ALA A 97 1.74 -14.78 -22.94
CA ALA A 97 2.49 -14.37 -21.77
C ALA A 97 3.98 -14.73 -21.90
N ALA A 98 4.84 -13.80 -21.48
CA ALA A 98 6.25 -14.12 -21.27
C ALA A 98 6.38 -15.13 -20.10
N PRO A 99 7.40 -16.02 -20.11
CA PRO A 99 7.66 -16.89 -18.98
C PRO A 99 7.89 -16.08 -17.71
N GLY A 100 7.18 -16.43 -16.64
CA GLY A 100 7.39 -15.85 -15.32
C GLY A 100 8.28 -16.68 -14.40
N ALA A 101 8.65 -16.10 -13.27
CA ALA A 101 9.51 -16.72 -12.27
C ALA A 101 8.81 -17.81 -11.44
N LEU A 102 7.47 -17.76 -11.30
CA LEU A 102 6.73 -18.53 -10.31
C LEU A 102 5.54 -19.31 -10.93
N PRO A 103 5.79 -20.30 -11.81
CA PRO A 103 4.72 -21.02 -12.50
C PRO A 103 3.74 -21.77 -11.57
N LEU A 104 4.21 -22.20 -10.39
CA LEU A 104 3.33 -22.82 -9.39
C LEU A 104 2.43 -21.80 -8.70
N PHE A 105 2.91 -20.57 -8.48
CA PHE A 105 2.07 -19.51 -7.93
C PHE A 105 1.05 -19.01 -8.97
N THR A 106 1.45 -18.87 -10.23
CA THR A 106 0.53 -18.61 -11.35
C THR A 106 -0.60 -19.65 -11.39
N ALA A 107 -0.27 -20.94 -11.19
CA ALA A 107 -1.29 -22.00 -11.13
C ALA A 107 -2.22 -21.88 -9.89
N SER A 108 -1.71 -21.45 -8.73
CA SER A 108 -2.54 -21.12 -7.55
C SER A 108 -3.53 -19.99 -7.88
N ILE A 109 -3.06 -18.89 -8.50
CA ILE A 109 -3.88 -17.74 -8.91
C ILE A 109 -4.96 -18.18 -9.90
N ASP A 110 -4.60 -18.97 -10.92
CA ASP A 110 -5.55 -19.49 -11.89
C ASP A 110 -6.63 -20.35 -11.23
N THR A 111 -6.26 -21.20 -10.28
CA THR A 111 -7.19 -22.07 -9.56
C THR A 111 -8.18 -21.24 -8.73
N ALA A 112 -7.68 -20.24 -7.99
CA ALA A 112 -8.53 -19.33 -7.23
C ALA A 112 -9.49 -18.55 -8.13
N ARG A 113 -9.00 -18.02 -9.26
CA ARG A 113 -9.82 -17.33 -10.26
C ARG A 113 -10.90 -18.25 -10.85
N ILE A 114 -10.58 -19.50 -11.21
CA ILE A 114 -11.56 -20.47 -11.73
C ILE A 114 -12.68 -20.67 -10.71
N ASN A 115 -12.31 -20.86 -9.43
CA ASN A 115 -13.28 -20.99 -8.35
C ASN A 115 -14.15 -19.74 -8.20
N ALA A 116 -13.54 -18.55 -8.22
CA ALA A 116 -14.23 -17.28 -8.11
C ALA A 116 -15.25 -17.08 -9.24
N MET A 117 -14.87 -17.33 -10.50
CA MET A 117 -15.79 -17.23 -11.63
C MET A 117 -16.90 -18.29 -11.58
N THR A 118 -16.58 -19.51 -11.16
CA THR A 118 -17.56 -20.62 -11.06
C THR A 118 -18.65 -20.32 -10.03
N ASN A 119 -18.30 -19.64 -8.95
CA ASN A 119 -19.21 -19.32 -7.85
C ASN A 119 -19.74 -17.87 -7.90
N SER A 120 -19.48 -17.14 -8.99
CA SER A 120 -19.85 -15.73 -9.13
C SER A 120 -19.35 -14.85 -7.97
N LEU A 121 -18.12 -15.10 -7.52
CA LEU A 121 -17.38 -14.22 -6.61
C LEU A 121 -16.73 -13.08 -7.39
N TRP A 122 -16.27 -13.37 -8.61
CA TRP A 122 -15.72 -12.42 -9.57
C TRP A 122 -15.93 -12.95 -11.01
N PRO A 123 -16.67 -12.25 -11.88
CA PRO A 123 -17.60 -11.17 -11.53
C PRO A 123 -18.77 -11.69 -10.69
N THR A 124 -19.41 -10.83 -9.90
CA THR A 124 -20.66 -11.16 -9.20
C THR A 124 -21.82 -11.38 -10.18
N ALA A 125 -22.84 -12.13 -9.78
CA ALA A 125 -23.96 -12.48 -10.67
C ALA A 125 -24.82 -11.28 -11.10
N SER A 126 -24.72 -10.14 -10.39
CA SER A 126 -25.51 -8.93 -10.62
C SER A 126 -24.78 -7.86 -11.43
N VAL A 127 -23.61 -8.16 -12.01
CA VAL A 127 -22.87 -7.17 -12.79
C VAL A 127 -23.62 -6.76 -14.06
N ASP A 128 -23.39 -5.52 -14.48
CA ASP A 128 -23.99 -4.99 -15.70
C ASP A 128 -23.45 -5.65 -16.97
N THR A 129 -24.15 -5.41 -18.08
CA THR A 129 -23.79 -5.98 -19.39
C THR A 129 -22.39 -5.56 -19.85
N TRP A 130 -21.96 -4.33 -19.55
CA TRP A 130 -20.63 -3.85 -19.92
C TRP A 130 -19.53 -4.66 -19.21
N VAL A 131 -19.69 -4.99 -17.92
CA VAL A 131 -18.73 -5.82 -17.17
C VAL A 131 -18.64 -7.20 -17.80
N THR A 132 -19.78 -7.77 -18.21
CA THR A 132 -19.79 -9.08 -18.88
C THR A 132 -19.03 -9.05 -20.21
N GLN A 133 -19.10 -7.94 -20.95
CA GLN A 133 -18.33 -7.73 -22.18
C GLN A 133 -16.84 -7.58 -21.89
N TRP A 134 -16.48 -6.75 -20.91
CA TRP A 134 -15.10 -6.58 -20.46
C TRP A 134 -14.46 -7.89 -19.99
N ILE A 135 -15.17 -8.71 -19.20
CA ILE A 135 -14.71 -10.05 -18.79
C ILE A 135 -14.49 -10.97 -20.02
N ALA A 136 -15.30 -10.84 -21.07
CA ALA A 136 -15.10 -11.61 -22.30
C ALA A 136 -13.85 -11.14 -23.08
N GLU A 137 -13.53 -9.86 -23.05
CA GLU A 137 -12.31 -9.27 -23.62
C GLU A 137 -11.06 -9.77 -22.89
N LEU A 138 -11.04 -9.64 -21.56
CA LEU A 138 -9.95 -10.16 -20.72
C LEU A 138 -9.69 -11.65 -20.94
N LYS A 139 -10.75 -12.44 -21.15
CA LYS A 139 -10.63 -13.87 -21.45
C LYS A 139 -9.90 -14.12 -22.77
N LYS A 140 -10.15 -13.28 -23.78
CA LYS A 140 -9.52 -13.40 -25.10
C LYS A 140 -8.05 -12.98 -25.05
N GLU A 141 -7.74 -12.00 -24.22
CA GLU A 141 -6.38 -11.45 -24.05
C GLU A 141 -5.52 -12.31 -23.12
N GLY A 142 -6.14 -13.07 -22.22
CA GLY A 142 -5.43 -13.89 -21.23
C GLY A 142 -5.19 -13.18 -19.90
N SER A 143 -5.90 -12.08 -19.64
CA SER A 143 -5.69 -11.16 -18.52
C SER A 143 -6.63 -11.41 -17.32
N LEU A 144 -7.53 -12.39 -17.40
CA LEU A 144 -8.51 -12.65 -16.32
C LEU A 144 -7.87 -12.87 -14.94
N SER A 145 -6.75 -13.59 -14.87
CA SER A 145 -6.09 -13.87 -13.59
C SER A 145 -5.43 -12.62 -13.00
N GLN A 146 -5.05 -11.67 -13.83
CA GLN A 146 -4.45 -10.39 -13.43
C GLN A 146 -5.51 -9.53 -12.73
N GLU A 147 -6.63 -9.32 -13.42
CA GLU A 147 -7.75 -8.49 -12.94
C GLU A 147 -8.45 -9.09 -11.72
N TYR A 148 -8.58 -10.42 -11.68
CA TYR A 148 -9.06 -11.11 -10.49
C TYR A 148 -8.11 -10.86 -9.30
N LEU A 149 -6.80 -11.05 -9.48
CA LEU A 149 -5.84 -10.85 -8.40
C LEU A 149 -5.85 -9.39 -7.90
N ALA A 150 -5.91 -8.41 -8.81
CA ALA A 150 -6.07 -7.00 -8.48
C ALA A 150 -7.31 -6.75 -7.59
N SER A 151 -8.46 -7.32 -7.98
CA SER A 151 -9.71 -7.21 -7.20
C SER A 151 -9.58 -7.75 -5.77
N VAL A 152 -8.86 -8.88 -5.60
CA VAL A 152 -8.58 -9.45 -4.28
C VAL A 152 -7.64 -8.54 -3.48
N ILE A 153 -6.55 -8.08 -4.09
CA ILE A 153 -5.50 -7.27 -3.46
C ILE A 153 -6.05 -5.92 -3.00
N ASP A 154 -6.80 -5.22 -3.84
CA ASP A 154 -7.43 -3.95 -3.49
C ASP A 154 -8.33 -4.09 -2.26
N SER A 155 -9.15 -5.14 -2.22
CA SER A 155 -10.04 -5.40 -1.09
C SER A 155 -9.26 -5.79 0.16
N TYR A 156 -8.18 -6.55 0.00
CA TYR A 156 -7.27 -6.96 1.07
C TYR A 156 -6.53 -5.79 1.72
N TYR A 157 -6.12 -4.78 0.94
CA TYR A 157 -5.50 -3.56 1.44
C TYR A 157 -6.50 -2.40 1.61
N GLY A 158 -7.80 -2.69 1.55
CA GLY A 158 -8.86 -1.79 1.97
C GLY A 158 -9.18 -0.64 1.01
N TYR A 159 -8.74 -0.72 -0.25
CA TYR A 159 -9.02 0.28 -1.28
C TYR A 159 -10.51 0.48 -1.54
N TRP A 160 -11.33 -0.55 -1.35
CA TRP A 160 -12.79 -0.48 -1.50
C TRP A 160 -13.55 -0.37 -0.18
N GLY A 161 -12.85 -0.46 0.96
CA GLY A 161 -13.48 -0.62 2.28
C GLY A 161 -14.45 0.51 2.65
N ALA A 162 -14.14 1.73 2.19
CA ALA A 162 -14.96 2.91 2.46
C ALA A 162 -16.09 3.15 1.45
N ASP A 163 -16.19 2.36 0.37
CA ASP A 163 -17.28 2.52 -0.60
C ASP A 163 -18.62 2.17 0.08
N THR A 164 -19.55 3.13 0.02
CA THR A 164 -20.91 2.99 0.57
C THR A 164 -21.95 2.72 -0.52
N THR A 165 -21.57 2.80 -1.78
CA THR A 165 -22.46 2.62 -2.93
C THR A 165 -22.64 1.15 -3.28
N ASN A 166 -21.59 0.34 -3.11
CA ASN A 166 -21.62 -1.10 -3.41
C ASN A 166 -21.37 -1.98 -2.17
N GLN A 167 -21.94 -3.20 -2.23
CA GLN A 167 -21.77 -4.22 -1.19
C GLN A 167 -20.44 -4.98 -1.32
N GLY A 168 -19.84 -5.01 -2.52
CA GLY A 168 -18.58 -5.69 -2.82
C GLY A 168 -17.49 -4.70 -3.27
N GLY A 169 -16.27 -5.20 -3.44
CA GLY A 169 -15.13 -4.45 -3.98
C GLY A 169 -15.22 -4.27 -5.50
N MET A 170 -14.34 -3.43 -6.04
CA MET A 170 -14.30 -3.10 -7.48
C MET A 170 -15.67 -2.68 -8.03
N GLY A 171 -16.33 -1.74 -7.34
CA GLY A 171 -17.69 -1.30 -7.72
C GLY A 171 -18.75 -2.41 -7.69
N GLY A 172 -18.56 -3.46 -6.87
CA GLY A 172 -19.45 -4.63 -6.80
C GLY A 172 -19.17 -5.72 -7.83
N ILE A 173 -18.14 -5.57 -8.69
CA ILE A 173 -17.68 -6.63 -9.59
C ILE A 173 -17.10 -7.80 -8.78
N TYR A 174 -16.43 -7.51 -7.66
CA TYR A 174 -15.92 -8.51 -6.74
C TYR A 174 -16.79 -8.60 -5.48
N ILE A 175 -17.04 -9.81 -4.98
CA ILE A 175 -17.97 -10.05 -3.87
C ILE A 175 -17.50 -9.51 -2.51
N ALA A 176 -16.18 -9.38 -2.32
CA ALA A 176 -15.58 -8.95 -1.06
C ALA A 176 -15.13 -7.50 -1.14
N LYS A 177 -15.38 -6.72 -0.08
CA LYS A 177 -15.03 -5.30 -0.01
C LYS A 177 -13.89 -4.98 0.95
N THR A 178 -13.74 -5.80 2.00
CA THR A 178 -12.73 -5.66 3.05
C THR A 178 -11.85 -6.90 3.13
N ARG A 179 -10.72 -6.83 3.84
CA ARG A 179 -9.87 -7.98 4.13
C ARG A 179 -10.63 -9.14 4.81
N ASP A 180 -11.50 -8.82 5.76
CA ASP A 180 -12.34 -9.81 6.43
C ASP A 180 -13.33 -10.46 5.46
N ASP A 181 -13.91 -9.67 4.56
CA ASP A 181 -14.76 -10.20 3.50
C ASP A 181 -13.98 -11.13 2.56
N VAL A 182 -12.74 -10.81 2.20
CA VAL A 182 -11.90 -11.70 1.37
C VAL A 182 -11.74 -13.04 2.08
N THR A 183 -11.45 -13.04 3.38
CA THR A 183 -11.34 -14.27 4.18
C THR A 183 -12.63 -15.08 4.19
N ALA A 184 -13.77 -14.40 4.38
CA ALA A 184 -15.06 -15.05 4.56
C ALA A 184 -15.72 -15.50 3.25
N LYS A 185 -15.54 -14.73 2.17
CA LYS A 185 -16.28 -14.87 0.91
C LYS A 185 -15.43 -15.46 -0.21
N ASP A 186 -14.11 -15.26 -0.20
CA ASP A 186 -13.18 -15.85 -1.17
C ASP A 186 -11.91 -16.40 -0.49
N PRO A 187 -12.02 -17.52 0.25
CA PRO A 187 -10.89 -18.10 0.97
C PRO A 187 -9.76 -18.57 0.04
N MET A 188 -10.03 -18.84 -1.25
CA MET A 188 -8.97 -19.18 -2.20
C MET A 188 -8.19 -17.92 -2.63
N GLY A 189 -8.89 -16.80 -2.89
CA GLY A 189 -8.26 -15.50 -3.06
C GLY A 189 -7.41 -15.11 -1.84
N MET A 190 -7.93 -15.31 -0.63
CA MET A 190 -7.17 -15.10 0.61
C MET A 190 -5.90 -15.96 0.69
N SER A 191 -5.97 -17.25 0.30
CA SER A 191 -4.80 -18.14 0.26
C SER A 191 -3.72 -17.60 -0.67
N VAL A 192 -4.10 -17.20 -1.89
CA VAL A 192 -3.19 -16.64 -2.88
C VAL A 192 -2.48 -15.38 -2.35
N VAL A 193 -3.21 -14.49 -1.68
CA VAL A 193 -2.59 -13.30 -1.06
C VAL A 193 -1.56 -13.71 0.00
N ASN A 194 -1.93 -14.60 0.92
CA ASN A 194 -1.05 -15.03 2.02
C ASN A 194 0.17 -15.83 1.56
N GLU A 195 0.15 -16.42 0.37
CA GLU A 195 1.27 -17.19 -0.19
C GLU A 195 2.44 -16.29 -0.64
N PHE A 196 2.22 -14.99 -0.88
CA PHE A 196 3.23 -14.09 -1.50
C PHE A 196 3.28 -12.66 -0.93
N PHE A 197 2.13 -12.08 -0.57
CA PHE A 197 2.01 -10.66 -0.25
C PHE A 197 2.10 -10.40 1.25
N ASN A 198 2.75 -9.28 1.62
CA ASN A 198 2.94 -8.93 3.02
C ASN A 198 1.63 -8.42 3.64
N PRO A 199 1.18 -8.93 4.80
CA PRO A 199 -0.07 -8.48 5.41
C PRO A 199 -0.11 -6.99 5.76
N VAL A 200 1.06 -6.36 5.87
CA VAL A 200 1.22 -4.91 6.05
C VAL A 200 1.99 -4.30 4.88
N VAL A 201 1.68 -3.04 4.61
CA VAL A 201 2.27 -2.22 3.55
C VAL A 201 3.51 -1.52 4.10
N THR A 202 4.67 -1.89 3.58
CA THR A 202 5.99 -1.56 4.16
C THR A 202 6.72 -0.41 3.48
N TYR A 203 6.20 0.15 2.38
CA TYR A 203 6.84 1.35 1.82
C TYR A 203 6.64 2.54 2.77
N MET A 204 7.58 3.49 2.75
CA MET A 204 7.43 4.74 3.49
C MET A 204 6.36 5.62 2.83
N ALA A 205 5.17 5.72 3.42
CA ALA A 205 4.13 6.63 2.95
C ALA A 205 4.56 8.07 3.22
N ARG A 206 4.66 8.88 2.16
CA ARG A 206 5.07 10.29 2.24
C ARG A 206 3.82 11.15 2.23
N ILE A 207 3.40 11.60 3.40
CA ILE A 207 2.14 12.34 3.57
C ILE A 207 2.28 13.71 2.90
N ASP A 208 1.26 14.09 2.13
CA ASP A 208 1.22 15.31 1.33
C ASP A 208 1.65 16.53 2.14
N SER A 209 2.49 17.37 1.53
CA SER A 209 3.09 18.54 2.20
C SER A 209 2.09 19.60 2.65
N LYS A 210 0.84 19.52 2.18
CA LYS A 210 -0.27 20.43 2.54
C LYS A 210 -1.26 19.78 3.51
N PHE A 211 -1.00 18.56 3.98
CA PHE A 211 -1.81 17.94 5.02
C PHE A 211 -1.69 18.75 6.32
N GLU A 212 -2.79 18.87 7.04
CA GLU A 212 -2.90 19.47 8.38
C GLU A 212 -3.80 18.57 9.24
N GLY A 213 -3.44 18.40 10.51
CA GLY A 213 -4.18 17.55 11.46
C GLY A 213 -3.54 16.19 11.70
N ASP A 214 -4.36 15.20 12.06
CA ASP A 214 -3.91 13.88 12.49
C ASP A 214 -4.01 12.85 11.36
N PHE A 215 -2.87 12.38 10.85
CA PHE A 215 -2.85 11.25 9.92
C PHE A 215 -2.72 9.95 10.71
N SER A 216 -3.77 9.13 10.68
CA SER A 216 -3.91 7.91 11.48
C SER A 216 -3.64 6.67 10.65
N LEU A 217 -2.78 5.80 11.17
CA LEU A 217 -2.62 4.42 10.74
C LEU A 217 -3.55 3.49 11.53
N THR A 218 -4.35 3.97 12.47
CA THR A 218 -5.35 3.16 13.16
C THR A 218 -6.68 3.20 12.43
N PHE A 219 -7.31 2.04 12.27
CA PHE A 219 -8.63 1.92 11.65
C PHE A 219 -9.71 2.69 12.43
N ASN A 220 -10.46 3.53 11.71
CA ASN A 220 -11.64 4.23 12.22
C ASN A 220 -12.68 4.36 11.10
N ILE A 221 -13.82 3.70 11.26
CA ILE A 221 -14.91 3.73 10.28
C ILE A 221 -15.42 5.15 9.95
N ALA A 222 -15.26 6.12 10.86
CA ALA A 222 -15.62 7.52 10.61
C ALA A 222 -14.60 8.28 9.73
N SER A 223 -13.44 7.69 9.48
CA SER A 223 -12.34 8.25 8.69
C SER A 223 -12.07 7.33 7.49
N PRO A 224 -12.69 7.60 6.32
CA PRO A 224 -12.67 6.70 5.15
C PRO A 224 -11.29 6.17 4.78
N TYR A 225 -10.27 7.03 4.74
CA TYR A 225 -8.92 6.64 4.36
C TYR A 225 -8.28 5.58 5.26
N THR A 226 -8.75 5.44 6.50
CA THR A 226 -8.21 4.45 7.44
C THR A 226 -8.54 3.01 7.07
N HIS A 227 -9.49 2.80 6.14
CA HIS A 227 -9.64 1.49 5.51
C HIS A 227 -8.35 1.04 4.80
N LYS A 228 -7.58 1.98 4.21
CA LYS A 228 -6.27 1.75 3.58
C LYS A 228 -5.11 1.95 4.54
N SER A 229 -5.05 3.10 5.21
CA SER A 229 -3.89 3.46 6.04
C SER A 229 -3.69 2.52 7.23
N GLN A 230 -4.70 1.75 7.64
CA GLN A 230 -4.55 0.75 8.69
C GLN A 230 -3.46 -0.30 8.43
N TYR A 231 -3.15 -0.53 7.16
CA TYR A 231 -2.15 -1.52 6.78
C TYR A 231 -0.75 -0.91 6.60
N LEU A 232 -0.61 0.41 6.61
CA LEU A 232 0.70 1.05 6.56
C LEU A 232 1.42 0.82 7.89
N VAL A 233 2.73 0.60 7.82
CA VAL A 233 3.59 0.58 9.02
C VAL A 233 4.64 1.68 9.01
N ASN A 234 4.81 2.39 7.89
CA ASN A 234 5.83 3.42 7.75
C ASN A 234 5.20 4.70 7.19
N ALA A 235 5.35 5.81 7.91
CA ALA A 235 4.82 7.11 7.50
C ALA A 235 5.78 8.27 7.80
N GLN A 236 5.89 9.20 6.86
CA GLN A 236 6.66 10.42 7.00
C GLN A 236 5.80 11.61 6.61
N LEU A 237 5.63 12.55 7.53
CA LEU A 237 5.09 13.87 7.22
C LEU A 237 6.08 14.62 6.32
N THR A 238 5.56 15.37 5.34
CA THR A 238 6.37 16.25 4.50
C THR A 238 5.91 17.71 4.63
N GLY A 239 6.65 18.64 4.05
CA GLY A 239 6.34 20.07 4.16
C GLY A 239 6.69 20.66 5.53
N SER A 240 5.98 21.73 5.89
CA SER A 240 6.25 22.53 7.10
C SER A 240 5.00 22.90 7.89
N LEU A 241 3.85 22.30 7.55
CA LEU A 241 2.61 22.52 8.28
C LEU A 241 2.60 21.68 9.56
N ASP A 242 1.94 22.21 10.59
CA ASP A 242 1.74 21.49 11.85
C ASP A 242 0.79 20.30 11.58
N SER A 243 1.29 19.10 11.81
CA SER A 243 0.63 17.84 11.47
C SER A 243 1.12 16.73 12.38
N ASN A 244 0.30 15.72 12.56
CA ASN A 244 0.55 14.65 13.52
C ASN A 244 0.48 13.28 12.84
N LEU A 245 1.18 12.32 13.44
CA LEU A 245 1.10 10.91 13.08
C LEU A 245 0.55 10.13 14.26
N ILE A 246 -0.40 9.26 13.99
CA ILE A 246 -0.90 8.26 14.93
C ILE A 246 -0.63 6.89 14.31
N GLY A 247 0.11 6.04 15.02
CA GLY A 247 0.48 4.69 14.63
C GLY A 247 -0.68 3.71 14.66
N ASN A 248 -0.36 2.42 14.78
CA ASN A 248 -1.31 1.33 14.90
C ASN A 248 -0.81 0.25 15.87
N GLU A 249 -1.28 -0.98 15.74
CA GLU A 249 -0.86 -2.11 16.58
C GLU A 249 0.43 -2.80 16.13
N HIS A 250 1.00 -2.36 15.02
CA HIS A 250 2.23 -2.90 14.44
C HIS A 250 3.44 -2.05 14.81
N ASN A 251 4.64 -2.62 14.65
CA ASN A 251 5.87 -1.85 14.78
C ASN A 251 5.97 -0.81 13.66
N ASN A 252 5.86 0.47 14.01
CA ASN A 252 5.85 1.56 13.05
C ASN A 252 7.20 2.26 12.93
N THR A 253 7.50 2.76 11.72
CA THR A 253 8.57 3.73 11.49
C THR A 253 7.96 5.08 11.12
N LEU A 254 8.07 6.05 12.01
CA LEU A 254 7.38 7.34 11.91
C LEU A 254 8.37 8.50 11.88
N SER A 255 8.13 9.48 10.98
CA SER A 255 8.97 10.68 10.86
C SER A 255 8.11 11.95 10.76
N GLY A 256 8.44 12.95 11.57
CA GLY A 256 7.86 14.30 11.48
C GLY A 256 8.37 15.09 10.28
N ASN A 257 7.82 16.31 10.10
CA ASN A 257 8.18 17.29 9.07
C ASN A 257 8.79 18.55 9.71
N ALA A 258 8.91 19.66 8.98
CA ALA A 258 9.54 20.88 9.50
C ALA A 258 8.68 21.70 10.48
N GLY A 259 7.41 21.31 10.68
CA GLY A 259 6.47 21.99 11.58
C GLY A 259 6.57 21.52 13.03
N THR A 260 5.48 21.72 13.77
CA THR A 260 5.24 21.12 15.08
C THR A 260 4.44 19.84 14.91
N ASN A 261 5.00 18.71 15.36
CA ASN A 261 4.39 17.41 15.21
C ASN A 261 4.19 16.71 16.56
N ASN A 262 3.04 16.07 16.72
CA ASN A 262 2.84 15.02 17.69
C ASN A 262 2.89 13.68 16.96
N ILE A 263 3.74 12.76 17.45
CA ILE A 263 3.85 11.40 16.95
C ILE A 263 3.51 10.46 18.09
N ASP A 264 2.43 9.72 17.92
CA ASP A 264 1.99 8.67 18.84
C ASP A 264 2.16 7.31 18.16
N GLY A 265 3.08 6.46 18.64
CA GLY A 265 3.29 5.11 18.06
C GLY A 265 2.18 4.13 18.39
N LEU A 266 1.41 4.40 19.46
CA LEU A 266 0.42 3.48 20.05
C LEU A 266 1.03 2.17 20.56
N ALA A 267 0.81 1.05 19.86
CA ALA A 267 1.20 -0.26 20.35
C ALA A 267 2.14 -0.92 19.35
N GLY A 268 3.22 -1.51 19.84
CA GLY A 268 4.23 -2.07 18.96
C GLY A 268 5.60 -1.79 19.53
N LEU A 269 6.62 -2.02 18.70
CA LEU A 269 7.97 -1.53 18.91
C LEU A 269 8.23 -0.44 17.88
N ASP A 270 7.92 0.79 18.25
CA ASP A 270 7.86 1.91 17.34
C ASP A 270 9.17 2.69 17.28
N THR A 271 9.49 3.19 16.09
CA THR A 271 10.73 3.92 15.81
C THR A 271 10.41 5.30 15.26
N ALA A 272 10.80 6.34 15.99
CA ALA A 272 10.85 7.70 15.48
C ALA A 272 12.17 7.94 14.72
N VAL A 273 12.08 8.43 13.48
CA VAL A 273 13.24 8.67 12.61
C VAL A 273 13.49 10.16 12.43
N PHE A 274 14.75 10.55 12.63
CA PHE A 274 15.27 11.90 12.49
C PHE A 274 16.35 11.91 11.41
N GLN A 275 16.27 12.85 10.48
CA GLN A 275 17.10 12.89 9.28
C GLN A 275 18.56 13.29 9.56
N GLY A 276 18.81 13.95 10.70
CA GLY A 276 20.09 14.54 11.08
C GLY A 276 20.94 13.74 12.04
N LYS A 277 22.09 14.30 12.40
CA LYS A 277 22.94 13.75 13.46
C LYS A 277 22.39 14.12 14.83
N TYR A 278 22.55 13.26 15.83
CA TYR A 278 22.04 13.50 17.19
C TYR A 278 22.44 14.87 17.77
N GLN A 279 23.66 15.33 17.51
CA GLN A 279 24.17 16.62 18.00
C GLN A 279 23.46 17.85 17.43
N GLU A 280 22.68 17.68 16.35
CA GLU A 280 21.87 18.73 15.74
C GLU A 280 20.48 18.82 16.39
N TYR A 281 20.20 18.02 17.41
CA TYR A 281 18.91 18.01 18.10
C TYR A 281 19.06 18.31 19.59
N SER A 282 18.07 19.01 20.14
CA SER A 282 17.81 19.07 21.57
C SER A 282 16.78 18.01 21.93
N VAL A 283 17.16 17.04 22.77
CA VAL A 283 16.31 15.92 23.17
C VAL A 283 16.01 16.02 24.66
N ASN A 284 14.73 16.17 25.01
CA ASN A 284 14.27 16.34 26.39
C ASN A 284 13.26 15.23 26.73
N VAL A 285 13.61 14.39 27.70
CA VAL A 285 12.72 13.35 28.21
C VAL A 285 11.79 13.95 29.29
N LEU A 286 10.48 13.75 29.13
CA LEU A 286 9.42 14.34 29.94
C LEU A 286 8.50 13.23 30.50
N GLY A 287 9.04 12.42 31.41
CA GLY A 287 8.34 11.22 31.88
C GLY A 287 8.30 10.17 30.77
N ASP A 288 7.11 9.83 30.29
CA ASP A 288 6.89 8.84 29.23
C ASP A 288 6.83 9.44 27.82
N SER A 289 7.07 10.74 27.69
CA SER A 289 7.19 11.41 26.38
C SER A 289 8.61 11.95 26.16
N VAL A 290 8.95 12.16 24.89
CA VAL A 290 10.22 12.77 24.48
C VAL A 290 9.94 13.94 23.56
N LEU A 291 10.46 15.11 23.91
CA LEU A 291 10.44 16.30 23.06
C LEU A 291 11.78 16.40 22.33
N VAL A 292 11.74 16.34 20.99
CA VAL A 292 12.91 16.46 20.12
C VAL A 292 12.77 17.72 19.29
N GLN A 293 13.73 18.64 19.43
CA GLN A 293 13.76 19.88 18.65
C GLN A 293 14.97 19.88 17.73
N ASP A 294 14.70 20.05 16.44
CA ASP A 294 15.70 20.19 15.41
C ASP A 294 16.31 21.60 15.41
N SER A 295 17.65 21.69 15.31
CA SER A 295 18.35 22.97 15.15
C SER A 295 18.53 23.39 13.70
N VAL A 296 18.25 22.51 12.74
CA VAL A 296 18.33 22.75 11.30
C VAL A 296 16.93 23.06 10.75
N SER A 297 16.80 24.16 10.00
CA SER A 297 15.53 24.55 9.38
C SER A 297 15.09 23.54 8.32
N ASP A 298 13.78 23.50 8.06
CA ASP A 298 13.17 22.76 6.95
C ASP A 298 13.40 21.23 6.99
N ARG A 299 13.63 20.67 8.18
CA ARG A 299 13.89 19.24 8.41
C ARG A 299 12.85 18.56 9.29
N ASN A 300 13.11 18.38 10.59
CA ASN A 300 12.20 17.70 11.52
C ASN A 300 11.51 18.63 12.54
N GLY A 301 11.77 19.95 12.51
CA GLY A 301 11.02 20.91 13.32
C GLY A 301 11.01 20.61 14.82
N LEU A 302 9.82 20.66 15.44
CA LEU A 302 9.60 20.30 16.83
C LEU A 302 8.70 19.06 16.92
N VAL A 303 9.19 17.98 17.50
CA VAL A 303 8.47 16.70 17.58
C VAL A 303 8.24 16.30 19.03
N THR A 304 6.99 16.07 19.40
CA THR A 304 6.60 15.42 20.66
C THR A 304 6.29 13.95 20.40
N LEU A 305 7.03 13.05 21.04
CA LEU A 305 6.88 11.61 20.92
C LEU A 305 6.12 11.05 22.13
N SER A 306 5.14 10.18 21.88
CA SER A 306 4.49 9.33 22.88
C SER A 306 4.41 7.89 22.36
N ASN A 307 4.52 6.90 23.26
CA ASN A 307 4.49 5.48 22.90
C ASN A 307 5.48 5.16 21.76
N ILE A 308 6.75 5.52 21.96
CA ILE A 308 7.84 5.28 21.01
C ILE A 308 8.98 4.58 21.76
N GLU A 309 9.39 3.40 21.31
CA GLU A 309 10.45 2.62 21.95
C GLU A 309 11.85 2.96 21.41
N GLN A 310 11.95 3.54 20.21
CA GLN A 310 13.24 3.77 19.55
C GLN A 310 13.31 5.13 18.88
N LEU A 311 14.46 5.79 19.02
CA LEU A 311 14.78 7.02 18.30
C LEU A 311 16.01 6.76 17.42
N THR A 312 15.88 6.96 16.12
CA THR A 312 16.99 6.81 15.17
C THR A 312 17.35 8.15 14.54
N PHE A 313 18.60 8.53 14.70
CA PHE A 313 19.27 9.64 14.03
C PHE A 313 20.20 9.07 12.94
N SER A 314 20.67 9.92 12.04
CA SER A 314 21.58 9.50 10.96
C SER A 314 22.91 8.89 11.42
N ASP A 315 23.33 9.15 12.67
CA ASP A 315 24.59 8.67 13.24
C ASP A 315 24.45 7.85 14.53
N LYS A 316 23.24 7.79 15.12
CA LYS A 316 22.99 7.14 16.41
C LYS A 316 21.59 6.55 16.51
N ALA A 317 21.43 5.49 17.28
CA ALA A 317 20.13 4.95 17.65
C ALA A 317 20.03 4.83 19.17
N PHE A 318 18.83 5.07 19.70
CA PHE A 318 18.54 5.00 21.12
C PHE A 318 17.32 4.11 21.36
N GLU A 319 17.36 3.37 22.45
CA GLU A 319 16.20 2.74 23.08
C GLU A 319 15.62 3.68 24.13
N PHE A 320 14.30 3.90 24.08
CA PHE A 320 13.54 4.62 25.09
C PHE A 320 12.76 3.63 25.96
N THR A 321 13.04 3.65 27.27
CA THR A 321 12.30 2.88 28.26
C THR A 321 11.93 3.83 29.39
N THR A 322 10.63 4.01 29.66
CA THR A 322 10.03 4.80 30.76
C THR A 322 11.01 5.79 31.42
N GLY A 323 11.15 6.97 30.83
CA GLY A 323 11.98 8.05 31.36
C GLY A 323 13.48 7.97 31.09
N ASN A 324 13.98 6.99 30.34
CA ASN A 324 15.41 6.82 30.05
C ASN A 324 15.66 6.55 28.56
N LEU A 325 16.63 7.28 27.99
CA LEU A 325 17.19 7.01 26.66
C LEU A 325 18.56 6.35 26.80
N THR A 326 18.75 5.20 26.17
CA THR A 326 20.01 4.44 26.16
C THR A 326 20.52 4.29 24.73
N GLU A 327 21.75 4.70 24.46
CA GLU A 327 22.40 4.54 23.14
C GLU A 327 22.67 3.05 22.86
N LYS A 328 22.37 2.60 21.63
CA LYS A 328 22.58 1.21 21.16
C LYS A 328 24.00 0.97 20.68
#